data_AF-A0A930KQL9-F1
#
_entry.id   AF-A0A930KQL9-F1
#
_cell.length_a   1.000
_cell.length_b   1.000
_cell.length_c   1.000
_cell.angle_alpha   90.00
_cell.angle_beta   90.00
_cell.angle_gamma   90.00
#
_symmetry.space_group_name_H-M   'P 1'
#
loop_
_entity.id
_entity.type
_entity.pdbx_description
1 polymer ?
#
loop_
_entity_poly.entity_id
_entity_poly.type
_entity_poly.pdbx_seq_one_letter_code
_entity_poly.pdbx_strand_id
1 'polypeptide(L)'
;MTKLLDNREDTSRSNSPLWKRVIAWGGKNWFYITLSLLAVIVVPCAFFIPPHIPGLKDDGNTVVSVRQSILAVLAGALTMLTLWETHRKNTHERDKNERDHIRQVKAERRSRYAKAIEQLADDKAPIRRGGIYTLAKLVDEWLADDKTVPAKEERLSEGQVIIDSLCAYIRSSYPLSIHKK
;
A
#
# COMPACT_ATOMS: atom_id res chain seq x y z
N MET A 1 26.37 9.79 18.81
CA MET A 1 26.33 8.90 17.63
C MET A 1 24.92 8.72 17.04
N THR A 2 23.89 9.37 17.60
CA THR A 2 22.49 9.32 17.14
C THR A 2 22.14 10.42 16.13
N LYS A 3 22.80 11.59 16.17
CA LYS A 3 22.58 12.69 15.19
C LYS A 3 23.05 12.40 13.76
N LEU A 4 23.93 11.41 13.57
CA LEU A 4 24.46 11.07 12.24
C LEU A 4 23.59 10.06 11.48
N LEU A 5 22.80 9.26 12.19
CA LEU A 5 21.86 8.32 11.57
C LEU A 5 20.58 9.04 11.15
N ASP A 6 20.09 9.95 12.00
CA ASP A 6 18.92 10.81 11.72
C ASP A 6 19.11 11.67 10.45
N ASN A 7 20.29 12.30 10.32
CA ASN A 7 20.62 13.14 9.15
C ASN A 7 20.74 12.35 7.83
N ARG A 8 21.00 11.04 7.88
CA ARG A 8 21.14 10.18 6.69
C ARG A 8 19.79 9.67 6.17
N GLU A 9 18.81 9.50 7.05
CA GLU A 9 17.44 9.14 6.65
C GLU A 9 16.70 10.33 6.02
N ASP A 10 16.89 11.54 6.55
CA ASP A 10 16.28 12.77 6.02
C ASP A 10 16.78 13.13 4.62
N THR A 11 18.08 12.90 4.33
CA THR A 11 18.64 13.15 2.99
C THR A 11 18.11 12.15 1.95
N SER A 12 17.75 10.92 2.33
CA SER A 12 17.18 9.94 1.40
C SER A 12 15.72 10.22 1.07
N ARG A 13 14.95 10.81 2.00
CA ARG A 13 13.54 11.19 1.78
C ARG A 13 13.39 12.44 0.90
N SER A 14 14.41 13.31 0.89
CA SER A 14 14.45 14.56 0.13
C SER A 14 14.70 14.40 -1.38
N ASN A 15 15.33 13.29 -1.83
CA ASN A 15 15.81 13.17 -3.21
C ASN A 15 14.81 12.59 -4.22
N SER A 16 13.53 12.43 -3.86
CA SER A 16 12.52 12.17 -4.88
C SER A 16 12.32 13.45 -5.71
N PRO A 17 12.55 13.43 -7.04
CA PRO A 17 12.39 14.63 -7.87
C PRO A 17 10.97 15.17 -7.69
N LEU A 18 10.81 16.49 -7.54
CA LEU A 18 9.52 17.16 -7.30
C LEU A 18 8.42 16.67 -8.27
N TRP A 19 8.81 16.33 -9.50
CA TRP A 19 7.99 15.72 -10.53
C TRP A 19 7.31 14.41 -10.10
N LYS A 20 7.98 13.51 -9.36
CA LYS A 20 7.35 12.29 -8.83
C LYS A 20 6.27 12.59 -7.79
N ARG A 21 6.49 13.63 -6.96
CA ARG A 21 5.48 14.10 -5.99
C ARG A 21 4.29 14.72 -6.71
N VAL A 22 4.53 15.46 -7.80
CA VAL A 22 3.49 16.05 -8.64
C VAL A 22 2.70 14.97 -9.40
N ILE A 23 3.36 13.94 -9.94
CA ILE A 23 2.71 12.82 -10.64
C ILE A 23 1.88 11.97 -9.65
N ALA A 24 2.42 11.66 -8.48
CA ALA A 24 1.71 10.91 -7.44
C ALA A 24 0.51 11.70 -6.89
N TRP A 25 0.66 13.02 -6.70
CA TRP A 25 -0.44 13.91 -6.33
C TRP A 25 -1.48 14.00 -7.45
N GLY A 26 -1.04 14.09 -8.71
CA GLY A 26 -1.89 14.12 -9.89
C GLY A 26 -2.75 12.87 -10.05
N GLY A 27 -2.24 11.68 -9.73
CA GLY A 27 -3.03 10.44 -9.73
C GLY A 27 -4.09 10.40 -8.62
N LYS A 28 -3.75 10.90 -7.42
CA LYS A 28 -4.68 10.93 -6.27
C LYS A 28 -5.78 11.97 -6.42
N ASN A 29 -5.48 13.09 -7.08
CA ASN A 29 -6.39 14.20 -7.35
C ASN A 29 -6.89 14.24 -8.80
N TRP A 30 -6.66 13.20 -9.61
CA TRP A 30 -6.98 13.21 -11.04
C TRP A 30 -8.44 13.56 -11.31
N PHE A 31 -9.34 13.04 -10.48
CA PHE A 31 -10.78 13.36 -10.53
C PHE A 31 -11.08 14.85 -10.23
N TYR A 32 -10.38 15.46 -9.28
CA TYR A 32 -10.55 16.89 -8.97
C TYR A 32 -9.95 17.78 -10.04
N ILE A 33 -8.88 17.32 -10.69
CA ILE A 33 -8.23 18.00 -11.80
C ILE A 33 -9.14 17.97 -13.03
N THR A 34 -9.75 16.83 -13.36
CA THR A 34 -10.71 16.72 -14.47
C THR A 34 -11.97 17.55 -14.21
N LEU A 35 -12.49 17.53 -12.97
CA LEU A 35 -13.63 18.36 -12.57
C LEU A 35 -13.32 19.86 -12.64
N SER A 36 -12.13 20.28 -12.21
CA SER A 36 -11.69 21.68 -12.27
C SER A 36 -11.46 22.14 -13.72
N LEU A 37 -10.88 21.29 -14.58
CA LEU A 37 -10.73 21.59 -16.00
C LEU A 37 -12.09 21.71 -16.69
N LEU A 38 -13.05 20.84 -16.39
CA LEU A 38 -14.41 20.94 -16.92
C LEU A 38 -15.07 22.27 -16.51
N ALA A 39 -14.95 22.65 -15.23
CA ALA A 39 -15.47 23.93 -14.75
C ALA A 39 -14.82 25.13 -15.46
N VAL A 40 -13.50 25.09 -15.67
CA VAL A 40 -12.73 26.13 -16.38
C VAL A 40 -13.03 26.15 -17.88
N ILE A 41 -13.54 25.08 -18.49
CA ILE A 41 -13.94 25.05 -19.92
C ILE A 41 -15.40 25.51 -20.09
N VAL A 42 -16.30 25.15 -19.17
CA VAL A 42 -17.73 25.50 -19.25
C VAL A 42 -17.95 27.00 -19.06
N VAL A 43 -17.20 27.64 -18.16
CA VAL A 43 -17.35 29.07 -17.85
C VAL A 43 -16.99 29.98 -19.03
N PRO A 44 -15.84 29.82 -19.71
CA PRO A 44 -15.51 30.59 -20.92
C PRO A 44 -16.41 30.28 -22.11
N CYS A 45 -16.83 29.01 -22.29
CA CYS A 45 -17.78 28.66 -23.35
C CYS A 45 -19.11 29.40 -23.19
N ALA A 46 -19.64 29.55 -21.98
CA ALA A 46 -20.86 30.31 -21.75
C ALA A 46 -20.71 31.82 -22.06
N PHE A 47 -19.50 32.38 -21.87
CA PHE A 47 -19.24 33.81 -22.03
C PHE A 47 -18.83 34.21 -23.45
N PHE A 48 -18.18 33.30 -24.20
CA PHE A 48 -17.57 33.61 -25.50
C PHE A 48 -18.42 33.16 -26.70
N ILE A 49 -19.34 32.22 -26.52
CA ILE A 49 -20.22 31.72 -27.60
C ILE A 49 -21.32 32.73 -28.02
N PRO A 50 -21.97 33.50 -27.12
CA PRO A 50 -23.09 34.38 -27.51
C PRO A 50 -22.77 35.48 -28.54
N PRO A 51 -21.60 36.16 -28.52
CA PRO A 51 -21.33 37.25 -29.45
C PRO A 51 -20.72 36.83 -30.81
N HIS A 52 -20.33 35.56 -31.00
CA HIS A 52 -19.61 35.12 -32.20
C HIS A 52 -20.47 34.39 -33.25
N ILE A 53 -21.77 34.15 -32.99
CA ILE A 53 -22.67 33.47 -33.93
C ILE A 53 -23.65 34.49 -34.55
N PRO A 54 -23.42 34.98 -35.79
CA PRO A 54 -24.41 35.77 -36.50
C PRO A 54 -25.54 34.84 -37.00
N GLY A 55 -26.67 34.81 -36.29
CA GLY A 55 -27.86 34.07 -36.76
C GLY A 55 -28.85 33.50 -35.74
N LEU A 56 -28.69 33.71 -34.42
CA LEU A 56 -29.70 33.27 -33.43
C LEU A 56 -30.95 34.17 -33.48
N LYS A 57 -31.79 33.97 -34.48
CA LYS A 57 -33.13 34.57 -34.57
C LYS A 57 -34.16 33.45 -34.55
N ASP A 58 -34.66 33.20 -33.35
CA ASP A 58 -35.90 32.52 -32.96
C ASP A 58 -36.56 31.64 -34.05
N ASP A 59 -35.95 30.50 -34.34
CA ASP A 59 -36.63 29.33 -34.87
C ASP A 59 -37.08 28.45 -33.68
N GLY A 60 -38.29 27.91 -33.71
CA GLY A 60 -38.94 27.20 -32.58
C GLY A 60 -38.25 25.91 -32.09
N ASN A 61 -36.97 25.70 -32.43
CA ASN A 61 -36.09 24.61 -32.05
C ASN A 61 -35.13 24.99 -30.89
N THR A 62 -35.10 26.24 -30.44
CA THR A 62 -34.32 26.72 -29.27
C THR A 62 -34.63 25.94 -28.00
N VAL A 63 -35.90 25.64 -27.74
CA VAL A 63 -36.37 24.87 -26.57
C VAL A 63 -35.84 23.44 -26.58
N VAL A 64 -35.69 22.83 -27.77
CA VAL A 64 -35.17 21.47 -27.93
C VAL A 64 -33.67 21.43 -27.63
N SER A 65 -32.91 22.40 -28.14
CA SER A 65 -31.47 22.53 -27.86
C SER A 65 -31.17 22.79 -26.38
N VAL A 66 -31.97 23.66 -25.73
CA VAL A 66 -31.87 23.89 -24.27
C VAL A 66 -32.21 22.62 -23.48
N ARG A 67 -33.25 21.88 -23.89
CA ARG A 67 -33.60 20.60 -23.24
C ARG A 67 -32.49 19.55 -23.41
N GLN A 68 -31.89 19.46 -24.59
CA GLN A 68 -30.80 18.51 -24.86
C GLN A 68 -29.53 18.85 -24.07
N SER A 69 -29.18 20.13 -23.95
CA SER A 69 -28.02 20.55 -23.15
C SER A 69 -28.22 20.30 -21.65
N ILE A 70 -29.41 20.57 -21.11
CA ILE A 70 -29.73 20.25 -19.70
C ILE A 70 -29.67 18.73 -19.47
N LEU A 71 -30.25 17.93 -20.37
CA LEU A 71 -30.22 16.47 -20.26
C LEU A 71 -28.79 15.91 -20.38
N ALA A 72 -27.97 16.46 -21.26
CA ALA A 72 -26.57 16.07 -21.41
C ALA A 72 -25.75 16.41 -20.15
N VAL A 73 -25.96 17.58 -19.54
CA VAL A 73 -25.30 17.97 -18.30
C VAL A 73 -25.73 17.07 -17.13
N LEU A 74 -27.02 16.76 -17.02
CA LEU A 74 -27.52 15.84 -15.98
C LEU A 74 -26.98 14.41 -16.16
N ALA A 75 -26.91 13.92 -17.40
CA ALA A 75 -26.30 12.63 -17.71
C ALA A 75 -24.79 12.61 -17.39
N GLY A 76 -24.08 13.70 -17.69
CA GLY A 76 -22.67 13.87 -17.32
C GLY A 76 -22.46 13.91 -15.80
N ALA A 77 -23.32 14.61 -15.07
CA ALA A 77 -23.26 14.68 -13.61
C ALA A 77 -23.53 13.30 -12.97
N LEU A 78 -24.50 12.54 -13.49
CA LEU A 78 -24.85 11.22 -12.98
C LEU A 78 -23.73 10.19 -13.24
N THR A 79 -23.12 10.23 -14.43
CA THR A 79 -21.98 9.36 -14.76
C THR A 79 -20.75 9.72 -13.92
N MET A 80 -20.49 11.02 -13.72
CA MET A 80 -19.40 11.50 -12.86
C MET A 80 -19.60 11.11 -11.38
N LEU A 81 -20.83 11.20 -10.87
CA LEU A 81 -21.18 10.77 -9.51
C LEU A 81 -20.97 9.26 -9.34
N THR A 82 -21.43 8.46 -10.31
CA THR A 82 -21.29 7.00 -10.31
C THR A 82 -19.82 6.57 -10.33
N LEU A 83 -18.99 7.24 -11.15
CA LEU A 83 -17.54 6.99 -11.19
C LEU A 83 -16.86 7.42 -9.88
N TRP A 84 -17.28 8.53 -9.27
CA TRP A 84 -16.75 8.99 -7.98
C TRP A 84 -17.06 8.01 -6.85
N GLU A 85 -18.29 7.52 -6.77
CA GLU A 85 -18.68 6.53 -5.77
C GLU A 85 -17.91 5.22 -5.96
N THR A 86 -17.74 4.78 -7.22
CA THR A 86 -16.99 3.57 -7.56
C THR A 86 -15.52 3.71 -7.18
N HIS A 87 -14.89 4.83 -7.51
CA HIS A 87 -13.50 5.09 -7.15
C HIS A 87 -13.31 5.18 -5.63
N ARG A 88 -14.24 5.82 -4.92
CA ARG A 88 -14.19 5.93 -3.45
C ARG A 88 -14.33 4.56 -2.77
N LYS A 89 -15.26 3.71 -3.22
CA LYS A 89 -15.43 2.36 -2.67
C LYS A 89 -14.22 1.48 -2.98
N ASN A 90 -13.75 1.50 -4.22
CA ASN A 90 -12.61 0.69 -4.66
C ASN A 90 -11.33 1.08 -3.90
N THR A 91 -11.03 2.38 -3.76
CA THR A 91 -9.87 2.82 -2.96
C THR A 91 -9.97 2.37 -1.50
N HIS A 92 -11.14 2.47 -0.89
CA HIS A 92 -11.35 2.03 0.48
C HIS A 92 -11.24 0.51 0.67
N GLU A 93 -11.76 -0.27 -0.28
CA GLU A 93 -11.66 -1.73 -0.27
C GLU A 93 -10.22 -2.20 -0.47
N ARG A 94 -9.47 -1.55 -1.36
CA ARG A 94 -8.04 -1.82 -1.55
C ARG A 94 -7.25 -1.61 -0.27
N ASP A 95 -7.43 -0.48 0.41
CA ASP A 95 -6.74 -0.18 1.67
C ASP A 95 -7.11 -1.15 2.80
N LYS A 96 -8.34 -1.68 2.80
CA LYS A 96 -8.75 -2.73 3.74
C LYS A 96 -8.07 -4.05 3.43
N ASN A 97 -8.15 -4.47 2.17
CA ASN A 97 -7.58 -5.74 1.72
C ASN A 97 -6.05 -5.78 1.95
N GLU A 98 -5.34 -4.68 1.68
CA GLU A 98 -3.90 -4.58 1.95
C GLU A 98 -3.58 -4.72 3.45
N ARG A 99 -4.34 -4.04 4.32
CA ARG A 99 -4.17 -4.16 5.77
C ARG A 99 -4.45 -5.57 6.27
N ASP A 100 -5.51 -6.20 5.77
CA ASP A 100 -5.87 -7.56 6.17
C ASP A 100 -4.86 -8.57 5.65
N HIS A 101 -4.33 -8.39 4.43
CA HIS A 101 -3.24 -9.19 3.90
C HIS A 101 -1.99 -9.11 4.78
N ILE A 102 -1.56 -7.90 5.18
CA ILE A 102 -0.41 -7.71 6.08
C ILE A 102 -0.66 -8.38 7.44
N ARG A 103 -1.88 -8.27 7.98
CA ARG A 103 -2.25 -8.94 9.25
C ARG A 103 -2.18 -10.46 9.13
N GLN A 104 -2.67 -11.03 8.03
CA GLN A 104 -2.62 -12.46 7.78
C GLN A 104 -1.17 -12.96 7.68
N VAL A 105 -0.32 -12.27 6.91
CA VAL A 105 1.10 -12.62 6.80
C VAL A 105 1.78 -12.59 8.18
N LYS A 106 1.52 -11.56 8.99
CA LYS A 106 2.08 -11.47 10.36
C LYS A 106 1.58 -12.59 11.27
N ALA A 107 0.31 -12.95 11.18
CA ALA A 107 -0.26 -14.05 11.96
C ALA A 107 0.31 -15.41 11.55
N GLU A 108 0.47 -15.66 10.25
CA GLU A 108 1.06 -16.87 9.71
C GLU A 108 2.54 -17.00 10.10
N ARG A 109 3.30 -15.91 10.08
CA ARG A 109 4.70 -15.93 10.55
C ARG A 109 4.80 -16.30 12.02
N ARG A 110 3.93 -15.75 12.88
CA ARG A 110 3.89 -16.08 14.31
C ARG A 110 3.52 -17.55 14.54
N SER A 111 2.57 -18.10 13.78
CA SER A 111 2.20 -19.51 13.92
C SER A 111 3.33 -20.44 13.46
N ARG A 112 4.00 -20.13 12.34
CA ARG A 112 5.17 -20.88 11.86
C ARG A 112 6.34 -20.80 12.85
N TYR A 113 6.61 -19.62 13.40
CA TYR A 113 7.62 -19.43 14.45
C TYR A 113 7.32 -20.26 15.69
N ALA A 114 6.10 -20.15 16.24
CA ALA A 114 5.70 -20.88 17.44
C ALA A 114 5.83 -22.40 17.25
N LYS A 115 5.38 -22.91 16.10
CA LYS A 115 5.51 -24.34 15.76
C LYS A 115 6.97 -24.79 15.65
N ALA A 116 7.84 -23.95 15.10
CA ALA A 116 9.26 -24.28 14.98
C ALA A 116 9.97 -24.28 16.35
N ILE A 117 9.59 -23.37 17.25
CA ILE A 117 10.06 -23.35 18.65
C ILE A 117 9.55 -24.58 19.41
N GLU A 118 8.30 -24.99 19.21
CA GLU A 118 7.75 -26.23 19.78
C GLU A 118 8.54 -27.46 19.32
N GLN A 119 8.83 -27.55 18.01
CA GLN A 119 9.67 -28.60 17.45
C GLN A 119 11.09 -28.60 18.04
N LEU A 120 11.64 -27.42 18.34
CA LEU A 120 12.97 -27.26 18.92
C LEU A 120 13.05 -27.80 20.36
N ALA A 121 11.93 -27.77 21.08
CA ALA A 121 11.80 -28.30 22.44
C ALA A 121 11.46 -29.81 22.49
N ASP A 122 11.26 -30.46 21.34
CA ASP A 122 10.90 -31.88 21.28
C ASP A 122 12.07 -32.82 21.66
N ASP A 123 11.79 -33.91 22.35
CA ASP A 123 12.80 -34.88 22.77
C ASP A 123 13.47 -35.62 21.60
N LYS A 124 12.79 -35.72 20.45
CA LYS A 124 13.28 -36.43 19.27
C LYS A 124 14.21 -35.54 18.46
N ALA A 125 15.47 -35.96 18.35
CA ALA A 125 16.50 -35.26 17.59
C ALA A 125 16.12 -34.91 16.12
N PRO A 126 15.40 -35.76 15.35
CA PRO A 126 14.95 -35.39 14.01
C PRO A 126 13.95 -34.22 14.00
N ILE A 127 13.07 -34.13 15.00
CA ILE A 127 12.05 -33.08 15.09
C ILE A 127 12.71 -31.74 15.42
N ARG A 128 13.66 -31.72 16.37
CA ARG A 128 14.44 -30.51 16.68
C ARG A 128 15.19 -29.95 15.49
N ARG A 129 15.82 -30.81 14.68
CA ARG A 129 16.48 -30.39 13.44
C ARG A 129 15.49 -29.78 12.45
N GLY A 130 14.27 -30.32 12.36
CA GLY A 130 13.18 -29.73 11.58
C GLY A 130 12.80 -28.32 12.04
N GLY A 131 12.75 -28.10 13.35
CA GLY A 131 12.54 -26.77 13.95
C GLY A 131 13.65 -25.78 13.57
N ILE A 132 14.92 -26.20 13.65
CA ILE A 132 16.08 -25.37 13.26
C ILE A 132 15.99 -24.92 11.80
N TYR A 133 15.72 -25.84 10.87
CA TYR A 133 15.60 -25.48 9.45
C TYR A 133 14.42 -24.55 9.17
N THR A 134 13.32 -24.72 9.90
CA THR A 134 12.14 -23.85 9.78
C THR A 134 12.45 -22.43 10.28
N LEU A 135 13.15 -22.30 11.40
CA LEU A 135 13.58 -20.99 11.93
C LEU A 135 14.60 -20.32 11.01
N ALA A 136 15.59 -21.05 10.49
CA ALA A 136 16.56 -20.52 9.54
C ALA A 136 15.88 -19.99 8.28
N LYS A 137 14.96 -20.76 7.70
CA LYS A 137 14.15 -20.32 6.55
C LYS A 137 13.33 -19.07 6.89
N LEU A 138 12.78 -18.97 8.10
CA LEU A 138 12.00 -17.81 8.51
C LEU A 138 12.87 -16.54 8.60
N VAL A 139 14.14 -16.65 9.02
CA VAL A 139 15.09 -15.53 8.98
C VAL A 139 15.32 -15.07 7.54
N ASP A 140 15.58 -15.98 6.61
CA ASP A 140 15.77 -15.65 5.20
C ASP A 140 14.52 -14.97 4.61
N GLU A 141 13.32 -15.47 4.94
CA GLU A 141 12.05 -14.85 4.55
C GLU A 141 11.89 -13.42 5.10
N TRP A 142 12.25 -13.18 6.36
CA TRP A 142 12.21 -11.83 6.96
C TRP A 142 13.18 -10.86 6.28
N LEU A 143 14.40 -11.32 5.99
CA LEU A 143 15.42 -10.50 5.34
C LEU A 143 15.05 -10.16 3.89
N ALA A 144 14.39 -11.08 3.19
CA ALA A 144 13.94 -10.91 1.81
C ALA A 144 12.64 -10.12 1.66
N ASP A 145 11.85 -9.93 2.73
CA ASP A 145 10.52 -9.33 2.65
C ASP A 145 10.51 -7.79 2.68
N ASP A 146 11.02 -7.18 1.62
CA ASP A 146 10.95 -5.73 1.38
C ASP A 146 9.54 -5.21 1.08
N LYS A 147 8.60 -6.11 0.73
CA LYS A 147 7.24 -5.77 0.33
C LYS A 147 6.31 -5.51 1.49
N THR A 148 6.28 -6.40 2.49
CA THR A 148 5.40 -6.18 3.66
C THR A 148 6.07 -5.38 4.76
N VAL A 149 7.40 -5.41 4.84
CA VAL A 149 8.20 -4.61 5.79
C VAL A 149 9.28 -3.81 5.05
N PRO A 150 8.98 -2.57 4.63
CA PRO A 150 9.92 -1.77 3.85
C PRO A 150 11.14 -1.33 4.68
N ALA A 151 10.97 -1.11 5.99
CA ALA A 151 12.06 -0.74 6.89
C ALA A 151 13.06 -1.90 7.01
N LYS A 152 14.35 -1.62 6.75
CA LYS A 152 15.39 -2.66 6.81
C LYS A 152 15.69 -3.04 8.25
N GLU A 153 15.60 -2.07 9.14
CA GLU A 153 15.87 -2.15 10.57
C GLU A 153 14.86 -3.09 11.24
N GLU A 154 13.57 -2.99 10.89
CA GLU A 154 12.52 -3.87 11.40
C GLU A 154 12.76 -5.32 10.96
N ARG A 155 13.08 -5.55 9.67
CA ARG A 155 13.43 -6.88 9.13
C ARG A 155 14.63 -7.50 9.83
N LEU A 156 15.68 -6.72 10.04
CA LEU A 156 16.88 -7.17 10.76
C LEU A 156 16.57 -7.49 12.22
N SER A 157 15.74 -6.68 12.88
CA SER A 157 15.36 -6.91 14.27
C SER A 157 14.57 -8.21 14.46
N GLU A 158 13.60 -8.50 13.59
CA GLU A 158 12.80 -9.73 13.63
C GLU A 158 13.67 -10.96 13.31
N GLY A 159 14.56 -10.85 12.32
CA GLY A 159 15.56 -11.88 12.04
C GLY A 159 16.47 -12.15 13.24
N GLN A 160 16.94 -11.09 13.91
CA GLN A 160 17.81 -11.19 15.08
C GLN A 160 17.14 -11.91 16.24
N VAL A 161 15.85 -11.68 16.50
CA VAL A 161 15.08 -12.39 17.55
C VAL A 161 15.07 -13.90 17.32
N ILE A 162 14.95 -14.34 16.06
CA ILE A 162 15.00 -15.77 15.71
C ILE A 162 16.41 -16.33 15.91
N ILE A 163 17.44 -15.59 15.48
CA ILE A 163 18.84 -15.96 15.70
C ILE A 163 19.17 -16.07 17.20
N ASP A 164 18.72 -15.11 18.00
CA ASP A 164 18.92 -15.12 19.45
C ASP A 164 18.26 -16.34 20.10
N SER A 165 17.09 -16.74 19.63
CA SER A 165 16.39 -17.95 20.08
C SER A 165 17.14 -19.23 19.70
N LEU A 166 17.68 -19.31 18.48
CA LEU A 166 18.55 -20.42 18.06
C LEU A 166 19.84 -20.48 18.89
N CYS A 167 20.47 -19.34 19.14
CA CYS A 167 21.66 -19.26 19.98
C CYS A 167 21.36 -19.65 21.43
N ALA A 168 20.21 -19.24 21.97
CA ALA A 168 19.76 -19.66 23.30
C ALA A 168 19.61 -21.18 23.37
N TYR A 169 18.98 -21.79 22.36
CA TYR A 169 18.85 -23.24 22.28
C TYR A 169 20.20 -23.97 22.21
N ILE A 170 21.13 -23.50 21.38
CA ILE A 170 22.47 -24.12 21.28
C ILE A 170 23.21 -24.03 22.62
N ARG A 171 23.09 -22.89 23.33
CA ARG A 171 23.67 -22.70 24.67
C ARG A 171 22.99 -23.57 25.73
N SER A 172 21.68 -23.77 25.65
CA SER A 172 20.92 -24.58 26.63
C SER A 172 20.97 -26.07 26.36
N SER A 173 21.26 -26.50 25.13
CA SER A 173 21.36 -27.91 24.74
C SER A 173 22.56 -28.65 25.36
N TYR A 174 23.28 -28.03 26.31
CA TYR A 174 24.39 -28.61 27.03
C TYR A 174 23.98 -29.11 28.43
N PRO A 175 23.70 -30.42 28.55
CA PRO A 175 24.26 -31.22 29.61
C PRO A 175 25.30 -32.14 28.96
N LEU A 176 26.57 -31.95 29.32
CA LEU A 176 27.63 -32.92 29.07
C LEU A 176 27.08 -34.31 29.41
N SER A 177 26.99 -35.18 28.41
CA SER A 177 26.78 -36.60 28.63
C SER A 177 27.91 -37.11 29.51
N ILE A 178 27.68 -37.16 30.83
CA ILE A 178 28.46 -38.00 31.72
C ILE A 178 28.23 -39.42 31.22
N HIS A 179 29.29 -39.99 30.64
CA HIS A 179 29.39 -41.39 30.23
C HIS A 179 28.64 -42.30 31.22
N LYS A 180 27.53 -42.91 30.78
CA LYS A 180 27.06 -44.14 31.42
C LYS A 180 27.94 -45.27 30.91
N LYS A 181 28.89 -45.66 31.76
CA LYS A 181 29.68 -46.89 31.64
C LYS A 181 28.81 -48.09 32.01
#